data_AF-A0A7Z7W2U1-F1
#
_entry.id   AF-A0A7Z7W2U1-F1
#
_cell.length_a   1.000
_cell.length_b   1.000
_cell.length_c   1.000
_cell.angle_alpha   90.00
_cell.angle_beta   90.00
_cell.angle_gamma   90.00
#
_symmetry.space_group_name_H-M   'P 1'
#
loop_
_entity.id
_entity.type
_entity.pdbx_description
1 polymer ?
#
loop_
_entity_poly.entity_id
_entity_poly.type
_entity_poly.pdbx_seq_one_letter_code
_entity_poly.pdbx_strand_id
1 'polypeptide(L)'
;MKKNFKLRISTLLLIVILVVFSVLLIVNETKLFKNDVNYSFDEAVSMQQGKGIVQTKEEDGKFVEANNNEIAKAMTISHKDNDMKYMDITEKVPMSESEVNQLLKGKGILENRGKVFLEAQ
;
A
#
# COMPACT_ATOMS: atom_id res chain seq x y z
N MET A 1 -42.18 8.27 38.79
CA MET A 1 -41.29 7.11 38.57
C MET A 1 -41.17 6.63 37.12
N LYS A 2 -42.21 6.68 36.26
CA LYS A 2 -42.13 6.19 34.85
C LYS A 2 -41.14 6.95 33.92
N LYS A 3 -40.94 8.26 34.14
CA LYS A 3 -40.06 9.12 33.30
C LYS A 3 -38.57 8.74 33.43
N ASN A 4 -38.12 8.43 34.65
CA ASN A 4 -36.74 8.05 34.94
C ASN A 4 -36.38 6.67 34.37
N PHE A 5 -37.35 5.76 34.25
CA PHE A 5 -37.15 4.44 33.65
C PHE A 5 -36.98 4.53 32.12
N LYS A 6 -37.82 5.34 31.44
CA LYS A 6 -37.68 5.64 30.00
C LYS A 6 -36.35 6.33 29.66
N LEU A 7 -35.93 7.29 30.49
CA LEU A 7 -34.63 7.97 30.32
C LEU A 7 -33.45 7.00 30.45
N ARG A 8 -33.45 6.13 31.48
CA ARG A 8 -32.38 5.13 31.68
C ARG A 8 -32.27 4.12 30.54
N ILE A 9 -33.41 3.65 30.03
CA ILE A 9 -33.44 2.74 28.86
C ILE A 9 -32.96 3.46 27.60
N SER A 10 -33.37 4.70 27.37
CA SER A 10 -32.92 5.48 26.22
C SER A 10 -31.41 5.75 26.27
N THR A 11 -30.86 6.04 27.45
CA THR A 11 -29.40 6.20 27.63
C THR A 11 -28.66 4.90 27.40
N LEU A 12 -29.17 3.77 27.90
CA LEU A 12 -28.59 2.45 27.66
C LEU A 12 -28.53 2.12 26.17
N LEU A 13 -29.62 2.40 25.44
CA LEU A 13 -29.73 2.14 24.01
C LEU A 13 -28.74 3.01 23.20
N LEU A 14 -28.58 4.29 23.58
CA LEU A 14 -27.57 5.18 22.99
C LEU A 14 -26.14 4.65 23.19
N ILE A 15 -25.81 4.18 24.39
CA ILE A 15 -24.50 3.61 24.70
C ILE A 15 -24.24 2.38 23.84
N VAL A 16 -25.23 1.48 23.71
CA VAL A 16 -25.11 0.29 22.85
C VAL A 16 -24.86 0.69 21.40
N ILE A 17 -25.60 1.66 20.87
CA ILE A 17 -25.38 2.16 19.50
C ILE A 17 -23.96 2.72 19.34
N LEU A 18 -23.48 3.52 20.30
CA LEU A 18 -22.12 4.07 20.28
C LEU A 18 -21.06 2.97 20.30
N VAL A 19 -21.24 1.94 21.13
CA VAL A 19 -20.30 0.80 21.18
C VAL A 19 -20.29 0.07 19.85
N VAL A 20 -21.45 -0.21 19.26
CA VAL A 20 -21.55 -0.85 17.93
C VAL A 20 -20.87 0.00 16.86
N PHE A 21 -21.10 1.31 16.85
CA PHE A 21 -20.45 2.24 15.92
C PHE A 21 -18.92 2.26 16.09
N SER A 22 -18.43 2.33 17.33
CA SER A 22 -16.99 2.30 17.62
C SER A 22 -16.33 1.01 17.14
N VAL A 23 -16.98 -0.15 17.36
CA VAL A 23 -16.49 -1.44 16.86
C VAL A 23 -16.47 -1.47 15.33
N LEU A 24 -17.54 -1.02 14.68
CA LEU A 24 -17.62 -0.95 13.22
C LEU A 24 -16.56 0.00 12.62
N LEU A 25 -16.30 1.12 13.28
CA LEU A 25 -15.28 2.09 12.85
C LEU A 25 -13.89 1.48 12.94
N ILE A 26 -13.55 0.83 14.06
CA ILE A 26 -12.27 0.11 14.21
C ILE A 26 -12.13 -0.93 13.10
N VAL A 27 -13.16 -1.76 12.89
CA VAL A 27 -13.15 -2.79 11.84
C VAL A 27 -12.94 -2.21 10.44
N ASN A 28 -13.61 -1.11 10.11
CA ASN A 28 -13.55 -0.49 8.79
C ASN A 28 -12.18 0.15 8.52
N GLU A 29 -11.61 0.85 9.50
CA GLU A 29 -10.31 1.51 9.33
C GLU A 29 -9.13 0.53 9.37
N THR A 30 -9.17 -0.47 10.25
CA THR A 30 -8.01 -1.35 10.48
C THR A 30 -7.83 -2.43 9.41
N LYS A 31 -8.72 -2.51 8.40
CA LYS A 31 -8.74 -3.62 7.43
C LYS A 31 -8.68 -5.01 8.12
N LEU A 32 -9.17 -5.12 9.37
CA LEU A 32 -9.02 -6.32 10.22
C LEU A 32 -9.57 -7.61 9.59
N PHE A 33 -10.44 -7.50 8.58
CA PHE A 33 -11.02 -8.61 7.82
C PHE A 33 -10.55 -8.72 6.36
N LYS A 34 -9.61 -7.90 5.90
CA LYS A 34 -8.99 -8.06 4.57
C LYS A 34 -7.81 -9.00 4.72
N ASN A 35 -8.02 -10.28 4.44
CA ASN A 35 -6.95 -11.26 4.42
C ASN A 35 -6.37 -11.38 3.00
N ASP A 36 -5.47 -10.46 2.66
CA ASP A 36 -4.83 -10.43 1.35
C ASP A 36 -3.58 -11.36 1.31
N VAL A 37 -3.25 -12.02 2.44
CA VAL A 37 -2.16 -12.99 2.57
C VAL A 37 -2.70 -14.40 2.36
N ASN A 38 -2.54 -14.92 1.14
CA ASN A 38 -3.10 -16.21 0.72
C ASN A 38 -2.07 -17.31 0.49
N TYR A 39 -0.79 -16.97 0.42
CA TYR A 39 0.30 -17.88 0.07
C TYR A 39 1.48 -17.70 1.01
N SER A 40 2.21 -18.79 1.23
CA SER A 40 3.56 -18.73 1.79
C SER A 40 4.55 -18.10 0.80
N PHE A 41 5.70 -17.68 1.32
CA PHE A 41 6.78 -17.14 0.49
C PHE A 41 7.25 -18.15 -0.57
N ASP A 42 7.45 -19.41 -0.18
CA ASP A 42 7.93 -20.46 -1.09
C ASP A 42 6.93 -20.77 -2.20
N GLU A 43 5.63 -20.76 -1.90
CA GLU A 43 4.57 -20.89 -2.90
C GLU A 43 4.60 -19.73 -3.89
N ALA A 44 4.71 -18.49 -3.39
CA ALA A 44 4.80 -17.31 -4.25
C ALA A 44 6.06 -17.33 -5.14
N VAL A 45 7.21 -17.75 -4.61
CA VAL A 45 8.46 -17.91 -5.38
C VAL A 45 8.30 -18.98 -6.47
N SER A 46 7.72 -20.13 -6.13
CA SER A 46 7.45 -21.19 -7.10
C SER A 46 6.52 -20.72 -8.23
N MET A 47 5.49 -19.93 -7.89
CA MET A 47 4.62 -19.31 -8.88
C MET A 47 5.38 -18.34 -9.79
N GLN A 48 6.30 -17.52 -9.27
CA GLN A 48 7.09 -16.57 -10.08
C GLN A 48 8.15 -17.23 -10.96
N GLN A 49 8.60 -18.43 -10.61
CA GLN A 49 9.52 -19.27 -11.41
C GLN A 49 8.77 -20.16 -12.43
N GLY A 50 7.45 -20.01 -12.52
CA GLY A 50 6.60 -20.78 -13.41
C GLY A 50 6.96 -20.61 -14.90
N LYS A 51 6.68 -21.66 -15.68
CA LYS A 51 6.99 -21.68 -17.11
C LYS A 51 6.30 -20.53 -17.86
N GLY A 52 7.07 -19.75 -18.60
CA GLY A 52 6.56 -18.66 -19.45
C GLY A 52 6.44 -17.31 -18.73
N ILE A 53 6.86 -17.22 -17.47
CA ILE A 53 7.00 -15.96 -16.75
C ILE A 53 8.37 -15.39 -17.06
N VAL A 54 8.39 -14.14 -17.53
CA VAL A 54 9.62 -13.44 -17.88
C VAL A 54 10.09 -12.67 -16.65
N GLN A 55 11.25 -13.04 -16.12
CA GLN A 55 11.91 -12.32 -15.03
C GLN A 55 13.27 -11.86 -15.55
N THR A 56 13.55 -10.56 -15.50
CA THR A 56 14.79 -10.03 -16.06
C THR A 56 15.68 -9.42 -15.00
N LYS A 57 16.98 -9.44 -15.26
CA LYS A 57 17.97 -8.63 -14.57
C LYS A 57 18.80 -7.88 -15.60
N GLU A 58 19.38 -6.76 -15.17
CA GLU A 58 20.38 -6.08 -15.96
C GLU A 58 21.76 -6.69 -15.70
N GLU A 59 22.45 -7.10 -16.75
CA GLU A 59 23.82 -7.61 -16.70
C GLU A 59 24.58 -7.04 -17.91
N ASP A 60 25.67 -6.30 -17.66
CA ASP A 60 26.45 -5.61 -18.70
C ASP A 60 25.64 -4.64 -19.59
N GLY A 61 24.69 -3.89 -19.00
CA GLY A 61 23.89 -2.88 -19.71
C GLY A 61 22.81 -3.44 -20.64
N LYS A 62 22.47 -4.73 -20.50
CA LYS A 62 21.39 -5.41 -21.24
C LYS A 62 20.52 -6.21 -20.29
N PHE A 63 19.26 -6.40 -20.68
CA PHE A 63 18.36 -7.29 -19.96
C PHE A 63 18.61 -8.74 -20.35
N VAL A 64 18.78 -9.59 -19.35
CA VAL A 64 18.91 -11.05 -19.48
C VAL A 64 17.91 -11.73 -18.54
N GLU A 65 17.59 -12.99 -18.81
CA GLU A 65 16.70 -13.76 -17.94
C GLU A 65 17.36 -13.98 -16.57
N ALA A 66 16.61 -13.73 -15.50
CA ALA A 66 17.02 -13.98 -14.13
C ALA A 66 16.87 -15.47 -13.81
N ASN A 67 17.85 -16.03 -13.10
CA ASN A 67 17.73 -17.40 -12.63
C ASN A 67 16.84 -17.52 -11.37
N ASN A 68 16.41 -18.73 -11.04
CA ASN A 68 15.51 -19.01 -9.93
C ASN A 68 16.00 -18.44 -8.57
N ASN A 69 17.31 -18.52 -8.30
CA ASN A 69 17.87 -18.01 -7.05
C ASN A 69 17.86 -16.47 -7.02
N GLU A 70 18.09 -15.82 -8.16
CA GLU A 70 18.01 -14.35 -8.29
C GLU A 70 16.58 -13.86 -8.08
N ILE A 71 15.59 -14.56 -8.64
CA ILE A 71 14.17 -14.28 -8.44
C ILE A 71 13.81 -14.38 -6.95
N ALA A 72 14.15 -15.50 -6.29
CA ALA A 72 13.84 -15.70 -4.88
C ALA A 72 14.51 -14.65 -3.98
N LYS A 73 15.78 -14.32 -4.28
CA LYS A 73 16.53 -13.31 -3.53
C LYS A 73 15.92 -11.91 -3.68
N ALA A 74 15.51 -11.52 -4.89
CA ALA A 74 14.89 -10.22 -5.15
C ALA A 74 13.52 -10.07 -4.48
N MET A 75 12.75 -11.15 -4.39
CA MET A 75 11.44 -11.18 -3.72
C MET A 75 11.52 -11.20 -2.20
N THR A 76 12.68 -11.56 -1.63
CA THR A 76 12.82 -11.70 -0.17
C THR A 76 12.60 -10.36 0.53
N ILE A 77 11.70 -10.34 1.52
CA ILE A 77 11.44 -9.16 2.34
C ILE A 77 12.64 -8.95 3.28
N SER A 78 13.39 -7.88 3.05
CA SER A 78 14.49 -7.43 3.90
C SER A 78 14.14 -6.08 4.53
N HIS A 79 14.23 -6.00 5.86
CA HIS A 79 14.12 -4.75 6.62
C HIS A 79 15.41 -3.90 6.60
N LYS A 80 16.46 -4.38 5.92
CA LYS A 80 17.71 -3.62 5.75
C LYS A 80 17.66 -2.67 4.55
N ASP A 81 16.74 -2.90 3.62
CA ASP A 81 16.59 -2.10 2.43
C ASP A 81 15.41 -1.15 2.60
N ASN A 82 15.66 0.13 2.30
CA ASN A 82 14.74 1.27 2.34
C ASN A 82 13.23 0.90 2.33
N ASP A 83 12.54 1.19 3.45
CA ASP A 83 11.13 0.87 3.69
C ASP A 83 10.16 1.45 2.65
N MET A 84 10.63 2.36 1.79
CA MET A 84 9.85 2.93 0.69
C MET A 84 9.27 1.87 -0.26
N LYS A 85 9.91 0.71 -0.43
CA LYS A 85 9.38 -0.38 -1.28
C LYS A 85 8.09 -1.01 -0.70
N TYR A 86 7.81 -0.77 0.58
CA TYR A 86 6.60 -1.22 1.28
C TYR A 86 5.67 -0.05 1.66
N MET A 87 6.02 1.19 1.30
CA MET A 87 5.20 2.37 1.57
C MET A 87 3.96 2.36 0.66
N ASP A 88 2.82 2.76 1.22
CA ASP A 88 1.61 2.96 0.43
C ASP A 88 1.79 4.17 -0.50
N ILE A 89 1.81 3.90 -1.82
CA ILE A 89 1.91 4.92 -2.87
C ILE A 89 0.55 5.28 -3.49
N THR A 90 -0.55 4.79 -2.92
CA THR A 90 -1.90 5.17 -3.33
C THR A 90 -2.36 6.48 -2.68
N GLU A 91 -1.68 6.90 -1.62
CA GLU A 91 -1.92 8.17 -0.94
C GLU A 91 -1.10 9.29 -1.58
N LYS A 92 -1.71 10.48 -1.65
CA LYS A 92 -1.06 11.66 -2.23
C LYS A 92 -0.03 12.23 -1.27
N VAL A 93 1.06 12.75 -1.82
CA VAL A 93 2.06 13.50 -1.04
C VAL A 93 1.90 15.01 -1.24
N PRO A 94 2.12 15.82 -0.20
CA PRO A 94 1.96 17.27 -0.26
C PRO A 94 3.18 17.93 -0.91
N MET A 95 3.38 17.73 -2.22
CA MET A 95 4.41 18.42 -3.00
C MET A 95 3.82 19.58 -3.80
N SER A 96 4.50 20.71 -3.80
CA SER A 96 4.22 21.85 -4.67
C SER A 96 4.74 21.63 -6.09
N GLU A 97 4.19 22.38 -7.06
CA GLU A 97 4.66 22.35 -8.44
C GLU A 97 6.16 22.65 -8.55
N SER A 98 6.67 23.56 -7.72
CA SER A 98 8.08 23.92 -7.69
C SER A 98 8.95 22.76 -7.21
N GLU A 99 8.52 22.03 -6.17
CA GLU A 99 9.26 20.87 -5.67
C GLU A 99 9.30 19.75 -6.72
N VAL A 100 8.18 19.49 -7.40
CA VAL A 100 8.16 18.50 -8.48
C VAL A 100 9.04 18.96 -9.66
N ASN A 101 8.97 20.22 -10.07
CA ASN A 101 9.82 20.74 -11.14
C ASN A 101 11.32 20.72 -10.77
N GLN A 102 11.66 20.85 -9.48
CA GLN A 102 13.03 20.68 -9.02
C GLN A 102 13.52 19.25 -9.19
N LEU A 103 12.68 18.24 -8.93
CA LEU A 103 12.99 16.84 -9.19
C LEU A 103 13.13 16.53 -10.69
N LEU A 104 12.35 17.22 -11.52
CA LEU A 104 12.31 17.03 -12.98
C LEU A 104 13.38 17.84 -13.73
N LYS A 105 14.16 18.68 -13.04
CA LYS A 105 15.20 19.50 -13.68
C LYS A 105 16.25 18.63 -14.36
N GLY A 106 16.56 18.93 -15.62
CA GLY A 106 17.49 18.17 -16.45
C GLY A 106 17.01 16.76 -16.85
N LYS A 107 15.73 16.41 -16.64
CA LYS A 107 15.16 15.10 -16.99
C LYS A 107 14.57 15.04 -18.40
N GLY A 108 15.14 15.80 -19.33
CA GLY A 108 14.78 15.79 -20.75
C GLY A 108 13.32 16.17 -20.98
N ILE A 109 12.57 15.30 -21.66
CA ILE A 109 11.15 15.57 -21.98
C ILE A 109 10.27 15.81 -20.75
N LEU A 110 10.69 15.35 -19.57
CA LEU A 110 9.94 15.50 -18.32
C LEU A 110 10.18 16.85 -17.64
N GLU A 111 11.21 17.60 -18.04
CA GLU A 111 11.57 18.88 -17.42
C GLU A 111 10.41 19.88 -17.49
N ASN A 112 10.18 20.59 -16.37
CA ASN A 112 9.10 21.58 -16.18
C ASN A 112 7.65 21.04 -16.37
N ARG A 113 7.44 19.72 -16.27
CA ARG A 113 6.10 19.12 -16.34
C ARG A 113 5.43 18.86 -14.99
N GLY A 114 5.95 19.44 -13.90
CA GLY A 114 5.50 19.15 -12.54
C GLY A 114 4.02 19.40 -12.29
N LYS A 115 3.45 20.44 -12.92
CA LYS A 115 2.00 20.70 -12.85
C LYS A 115 1.17 19.52 -13.36
N VAL A 116 1.56 18.93 -14.48
CA VAL A 116 0.85 17.80 -15.10
C VAL A 116 0.97 16.53 -14.24
N PHE A 117 2.12 16.32 -13.59
CA PHE A 117 2.28 15.23 -12.62
C PHE A 117 1.38 15.42 -11.39
N LEU A 118 1.23 16.65 -10.88
CA LEU A 118 0.33 16.93 -9.75
C LEU A 118 -1.15 16.85 -10.12
N GLU A 119 -1.52 17.14 -11.37
CA GLU A 119 -2.89 16.90 -11.87
C GLU A 119 -3.21 15.40 -11.97
N ALA A 120 -2.20 14.56 -12.20
CA ALA A 120 -2.35 13.11 -12.24
C ALA A 120 -2.33 12.43 -10.86
N GLN A 121 -1.83 13.12 -9.82
CA GLN A 121 -1.76 12.66 -8.43
C GLN A 121 -3.10 12.83 -7.71
#